data_AF-A0A7L4P2K1-F1
#
_entry.id   AF-A0A7L4P2K1-F1
#
_cell.length_a   1.000
_cell.length_b   1.000
_cell.length_c   1.000
_cell.angle_alpha   90.00
_cell.angle_beta   90.00
_cell.angle_gamma   90.00
#
_symmetry.space_group_name_H-M   'P 1'
#
loop_
_entity.id
_entity.type
_entity.pdbx_description
1 polymer ?
#
loop_
_entity_poly.entity_id
_entity_poly.type
_entity_poly.pdbx_seq_one_letter_code
_entity_poly.pdbx_strand_id
1 'polypeptide(L)' 'MENVNQDLASEIYNDIKRDYGEVEEVVMEDEEETVFRIYASDELLWRIFEDWMEEVTSIEFNAGAKEAHYLRVIP' A
#
# COMPACT_ATOMS: atom_id res chain seq x y z
N MET A 1 -13.04 -20.54 -9.17
CA MET A 1 -11.92 -19.61 -9.42
C MET A 1 -11.87 -18.74 -8.18
N GLU A 2 -11.10 -19.13 -7.17
CA GLU A 2 -11.10 -18.47 -5.85
C GLU A 2 -9.69 -18.05 -5.38
N ASN A 3 -8.63 -18.25 -6.18
CA ASN A 3 -7.24 -18.03 -5.73
C ASN A 3 -6.53 -16.81 -6.33
N VAL A 4 -7.16 -16.05 -7.25
CA VAL A 4 -6.45 -14.98 -7.96
C VAL A 4 -6.15 -13.77 -7.06
N ASN A 5 -7.03 -13.46 -6.10
CA ASN A 5 -6.90 -12.26 -5.27
C ASN A 5 -5.83 -12.41 -4.16
N GLN A 6 -5.66 -13.60 -3.58
CA GLN A 6 -4.65 -13.83 -2.53
C GLN A 6 -3.22 -13.83 -3.08
N ASP A 7 -3.03 -14.32 -4.30
CA ASP A 7 -1.72 -14.32 -4.96
C ASP A 7 -1.30 -12.88 -5.33
N LEU A 8 -2.22 -12.06 -5.86
CA LEU A 8 -1.96 -10.66 -6.21
C LEU A 8 -1.62 -9.80 -4.98
N ALA A 9 -2.34 -9.99 -3.87
CA ALA A 9 -2.07 -9.30 -2.61
C ALA A 9 -0.68 -9.61 -2.04
N SER A 10 -0.29 -10.89 -2.16
CA SER A 10 1.02 -11.36 -1.70
C SER A 10 2.15 -10.85 -2.60
N GLU A 11 1.91 -10.73 -3.91
CA GLU A 11 2.88 -10.16 -4.86
C GLU A 11 3.11 -8.67 -4.59
N ILE A 12 2.05 -7.87 -4.48
CA ILE A 12 2.14 -6.43 -4.18
C ILE A 12 2.84 -6.21 -2.83
N TYR A 13 2.49 -6.99 -1.80
CA TYR A 13 3.17 -6.94 -0.51
C TYR A 13 4.67 -7.20 -0.63
N ASN A 14 5.04 -8.25 -1.37
CA ASN A 14 6.44 -8.65 -1.53
C ASN A 14 7.24 -7.65 -2.35
N ASP A 15 6.65 -7.06 -3.40
CA ASP A 15 7.30 -6.04 -4.21
C ASP A 15 7.51 -4.74 -3.42
N ILE A 16 6.50 -4.27 -2.68
CA ILE A 16 6.64 -3.10 -1.79
C ILE A 16 7.77 -3.33 -0.79
N LYS A 17 7.76 -4.48 -0.12
CA LYS A 17 8.75 -4.80 0.91
C LYS A 17 10.15 -4.95 0.33
N ARG A 18 10.28 -5.42 -0.91
CA ARG A 18 11.56 -5.55 -1.59
C ARG A 18 12.12 -4.19 -2.00
N ASP A 19 11.27 -3.32 -2.54
CA ASP A 19 11.70 -2.06 -3.13
C ASP A 19 11.81 -0.94 -2.08
N TYR A 20 11.02 -1.01 -1.00
CA TYR A 20 10.96 -0.02 0.08
C TYR A 20 11.15 -0.66 1.47
N GLY A 21 12.19 -1.48 1.66
CA GLY A 21 12.39 -2.33 2.85
C GLY A 21 12.34 -1.67 4.26
N GLU A 22 12.14 -0.36 4.35
CA GLU A 22 11.81 0.40 5.56
C GLU A 22 10.29 0.52 5.84
N VAL A 23 9.42 -0.09 5.01
CA VAL A 23 7.97 -0.17 5.28
C VAL A 23 7.72 -0.95 6.57
N GLU A 24 6.94 -0.35 7.45
CA GLU A 24 6.64 -0.89 8.78
C GLU A 24 5.58 -2.01 8.68
N GLU A 25 4.51 -1.74 7.94
CA GLU A 25 3.38 -2.66 7.81
C GLU A 25 2.62 -2.42 6.50
N VAL A 26 2.08 -3.50 5.93
CA VAL A 26 1.11 -3.41 4.83
C VAL A 26 -0.08 -4.29 5.20
N VAL A 27 -1.27 -3.69 5.22
CA VAL A 27 -2.52 -4.36 5.60
C VAL A 27 -3.48 -4.32 4.44
N MET A 28 -4.12 -5.44 4.13
CA MET A 28 -5.24 -5.47 3.20
C MET A 28 -6.51 -5.00 3.93
N GLU A 29 -7.08 -3.88 3.47
CA GLU A 29 -8.31 -3.31 4.02
C GLU A 29 -9.54 -4.04 3.45
N ASP A 30 -9.53 -4.36 2.16
CA ASP A 30 -10.65 -4.98 1.44
C ASP A 30 -10.13 -6.01 0.41
N GLU A 31 -10.57 -7.26 0.53
CA GLU A 31 -10.18 -8.37 -0.36
C GLU A 31 -10.97 -8.39 -1.70
N GLU A 32 -12.15 -7.77 -1.73
CA GLU A 32 -12.99 -7.69 -2.94
C GLU A 32 -12.54 -6.52 -3.82
N GLU A 33 -12.27 -5.36 -3.22
CA GLU A 33 -11.79 -4.16 -3.91
C GLU A 33 -10.26 -4.06 -4.00
N THR A 34 -9.54 -5.01 -3.38
CA THR A 34 -8.06 -5.09 -3.41
C THR A 34 -7.41 -3.80 -2.91
N VAL A 35 -7.86 -3.34 -1.74
CA VAL A 35 -7.40 -2.09 -1.10
C VAL A 35 -6.30 -2.41 -0.10
N PHE A 36 -5.19 -1.68 -0.17
CA PHE A 36 -4.06 -1.80 0.76
C PHE A 36 -3.84 -0.53 1.58
N ARG A 37 -3.39 -0.71 2.82
CA ARG A 37 -2.83 0.35 3.67
C ARG A 37 -1.36 0.08 3.89
N ILE A 38 -0.51 1.03 3.53
CA ILE A 38 0.95 0.97 3.71
C ILE A 38 1.33 1.95 4.82
N TYR A 39 1.90 1.42 5.90
CA TYR A 39 2.39 2.19 7.03
C TYR A 39 3.91 2.29 6.97
N ALA A 40 4.42 3.51 7.07
CA ALA A 40 5.84 3.81 7.10
C ALA A 40 6.06 5.23 7.64
N SER A 41 7.33 5.66 7.69
CA SER A 41 7.66 7.06 7.97
C SER A 41 7.10 8.00 6.88
N ASP A 42 6.75 9.23 7.26
CA ASP A 42 6.20 10.23 6.33
C ASP A 42 7.08 10.44 5.09
N GLU A 43 8.41 10.44 5.25
CA GLU A 43 9.36 10.57 4.15
C GLU A 43 9.27 9.38 3.18
N LEU A 44 9.12 8.15 3.70
CA LEU A 44 9.00 6.97 2.86
C LEU A 44 7.63 6.91 2.17
N LEU A 45 6.56 7.21 2.91
CA LEU A 45 5.22 7.30 2.34
C LEU A 45 5.16 8.34 1.20
N TRP A 46 5.82 9.48 1.36
CA TRP A 46 5.89 10.48 0.30
C TRP A 46 6.63 9.95 -0.94
N ARG A 47 7.75 9.25 -0.76
CA ARG A 47 8.50 8.64 -1.86
C ARG A 47 7.68 7.59 -2.60
N ILE A 48 7.03 6.68 -1.87
CA ILE A 48 6.16 5.66 -2.46
C ILE A 48 5.02 6.33 -3.23
N PHE A 49 4.42 7.40 -2.68
CA PHE A 49 3.37 8.15 -3.37
C PHE A 49 3.85 8.70 -4.72
N GLU A 50 5.00 9.40 -4.75
CA GLU A 50 5.56 9.96 -5.98
C GLU A 50 5.92 8.89 -7.01
N ASP A 51 6.46 7.76 -6.56
CA ASP A 51 6.87 6.67 -7.45
C ASP A 51 5.65 5.92 -8.02
N TRP A 52 4.54 5.83 -7.28
CA TRP A 52 3.40 4.97 -7.63
C TRP A 52 2.19 5.73 -8.18
N MET A 53 2.12 7.04 -8.05
CA MET A 53 0.93 7.82 -8.45
C MET A 53 0.52 7.67 -9.93
N GLU A 54 1.43 7.24 -10.80
CA GLU A 54 1.14 6.94 -12.21
C GLU A 54 1.01 5.44 -12.52
N GLU A 55 1.40 4.57 -11.59
CA GLU A 55 1.47 3.12 -11.77
C GLU A 55 0.25 2.37 -11.21
N VAL A 56 -0.52 3.01 -10.31
CA VAL A 56 -1.69 2.42 -9.66
C VAL A 56 -2.99 3.16 -10.01
N THR A 57 -4.11 2.47 -9.92
CA THR A 57 -5.44 3.06 -10.16
C THR A 57 -5.75 4.21 -9.20
N SER A 58 -5.42 4.06 -7.91
CA SER A 58 -5.64 5.10 -6.90
C SER A 58 -4.64 5.01 -5.76
N ILE A 59 -4.15 6.17 -5.31
CA ILE A 59 -3.28 6.29 -4.14
C ILE A 59 -3.62 7.56 -3.35
N GLU A 60 -3.76 7.41 -2.02
CA GLU A 60 -4.16 8.50 -1.13
C GLU A 60 -3.31 8.52 0.14
N PHE A 61 -2.75 9.68 0.46
CA PHE A 61 -2.02 9.89 1.71
C PHE A 61 -2.97 10.28 2.86
N ASN A 62 -3.03 9.42 3.88
CA ASN A 62 -3.89 9.59 5.03
C ASN A 62 -3.06 9.96 6.26
N ALA A 63 -3.22 11.20 6.75
CA ALA A 63 -2.52 11.75 7.92
C ALA A 63 -3.48 12.34 8.95
N GLY A 64 -4.44 11.53 9.41
CA GLY A 64 -5.41 11.94 10.42
C GLY A 64 -4.75 12.23 11.78
N ALA A 65 -5.20 13.26 12.49
CA ALA A 65 -4.59 13.74 13.74
C ALA A 65 -4.58 12.75 14.93
N LYS A 66 -5.17 11.55 14.78
CA LYS A 66 -5.26 10.51 15.82
C LYS A 66 -4.91 9.11 15.31
N GLU A 67 -4.51 8.99 14.05
CA GLU A 67 -4.19 7.70 13.43
C GLU A 67 -2.75 7.75 12.94
N ALA A 68 -2.10 6.58 12.86
CA ALA A 68 -0.81 6.49 12.19
C ALA A 68 -0.97 6.94 10.73
N HIS A 69 0.04 7.59 10.17
CA HIS A 69 0.00 7.98 8.77
C HIS A 69 0.18 6.74 7.88
N TYR A 70 -0.56 6.70 6.77
CA TYR A 70 -0.47 5.60 5.81
C TYR A 70 -0.85 6.05 4.40
N LEU A 71 -0.44 5.25 3.42
CA LEU A 71 -0.98 5.32 2.07
C LEU A 71 -2.10 4.30 1.91
N ARG A 72 -3.24 4.74 1.37
CA ARG A 72 -4.29 3.85 0.88
C ARG A 72 -4.09 3.66 -0.62
N VAL A 73 -3.93 2.42 -1.07
CA VAL A 73 -3.58 2.08 -2.46
C VAL A 73 -4.61 1.12 -3.04
N ILE A 74 -5.05 1.40 -4.26
CA ILE A 74 -5.82 0.51 -5.12
C ILE A 74 -4.98 0.31 -6.39
N PRO A 75 -4.49 -0.92 -6.67
CA PRO A 75 -3.67 -1.22 -7.84
C PRO A 75 -4.35 -0.84 -9.16
#